data_AF-A0A956XNY5-F1
#
_entry.id   AF-A0A956XNY5-F1
#
_cell.length_a   1.000
_cell.length_b   1.000
_cell.length_c   1.000
_cell.angle_alpha   90.00
_cell.angle_beta   90.00
_cell.angle_gamma   90.00
#
_symmetry.space_group_name_H-M   'P 1'
#
loop_
_entity.id
_entity.type
_entity.pdbx_description
1 polymer ?
#
loop_
_entity_poly.entity_id
_entity_poly.type
_entity_poly.pdbx_seq_one_letter_code
_entity_poly.pdbx_strand_id
1 'polypeptide(L)'
;MIGDEVGAGTLLEDTISLTATFELDIPTKILACIGFGSELEVSHHNVLANMSALIVDGAFYGSCALTKEMPAYAQYEAACRYVWEQPSHYKSQINMRIVSATLGAFGNHHMYHDYLPLEVYVSPLMSLYWFFDAEAVARRSMLRKAIEGTATIQEAHAQTIKLRALLMSKARQNRTLPY
;
A
#
# COMPACT_ATOMS: atom_id res chain seq x y z
N MET A 1 1.59 -2.72 -6.42
CA MET A 1 1.32 -3.92 -7.26
C MET A 1 0.95 -3.45 -8.66
N ILE A 2 1.19 -4.25 -9.70
CA ILE A 2 0.92 -3.85 -11.09
C ILE A 2 -0.38 -4.44 -11.67
N GLY A 3 -0.92 -5.50 -11.07
CA GLY A 3 -2.20 -6.13 -11.43
C GLY A 3 -2.12 -7.56 -11.93
N ASP A 4 -0.92 -8.12 -12.11
CA ASP A 4 -0.69 -9.49 -12.58
C ASP A 4 -0.31 -10.46 -11.44
N GLU A 5 -0.45 -10.04 -10.19
CA GLU A 5 0.01 -10.80 -9.03
C GLU A 5 -1.12 -11.56 -8.32
N VAL A 6 -0.81 -12.77 -7.83
CA VAL A 6 -1.62 -13.43 -6.80
C VAL A 6 -1.35 -12.75 -5.46
N GLY A 7 -2.40 -12.58 -4.64
CA GLY A 7 -2.27 -11.90 -3.35
C GLY A 7 -1.93 -10.43 -3.53
N ALA A 8 -2.79 -9.72 -4.26
CA ALA A 8 -2.60 -8.31 -4.57
C ALA A 8 -3.32 -7.39 -3.58
N GLY A 9 -4.15 -7.94 -2.68
CA GLY A 9 -5.04 -7.17 -1.81
C GLY A 9 -6.11 -6.40 -2.58
N THR A 10 -6.66 -5.38 -1.93
CA THR A 10 -7.62 -4.44 -2.52
C THR A 10 -6.88 -3.31 -3.21
N LEU A 11 -6.71 -3.42 -4.54
CA LEU A 11 -5.91 -2.47 -5.34
C LEU A 11 -6.71 -1.36 -6.00
N LEU A 12 -8.04 -1.43 -5.99
CA LEU A 12 -8.86 -0.58 -6.85
C LEU A 12 -8.74 0.89 -6.47
N GLU A 13 -8.93 1.22 -5.20
CA GLU A 13 -8.89 2.58 -4.67
C GLU A 13 -7.51 3.23 -4.85
N ASP A 14 -6.44 2.45 -4.59
CA ASP A 14 -5.06 2.89 -4.84
C ASP A 14 -4.83 3.13 -6.34
N THR A 15 -5.35 2.25 -7.20
CA THR A 15 -5.23 2.41 -8.66
C THR A 15 -6.02 3.63 -9.13
N ILE A 16 -7.21 3.90 -8.59
CA ILE A 16 -8.00 5.10 -8.92
C ILE A 16 -7.20 6.35 -8.55
N SER A 17 -6.64 6.40 -7.34
CA SER A 17 -5.84 7.53 -6.86
C SER A 17 -4.60 7.75 -7.73
N LEU A 18 -3.91 6.67 -8.08
CA LEU A 18 -2.74 6.69 -8.96
C LEU A 18 -3.09 7.14 -10.38
N THR A 19 -4.23 6.67 -10.92
CA THR A 19 -4.74 7.04 -12.25
C THR A 19 -5.08 8.52 -12.29
N ALA A 20 -5.83 9.02 -11.30
CA ALA A 20 -6.16 10.43 -11.19
C ALA A 20 -4.89 11.30 -11.08
N THR A 21 -3.93 10.88 -10.25
CA THR A 21 -2.65 11.61 -10.07
C THR A 21 -1.82 11.63 -11.36
N PHE A 22 -1.85 10.55 -12.14
CA PHE A 22 -1.10 10.44 -13.39
C PHE A 22 -1.54 11.48 -14.43
N GLU A 23 -2.85 11.75 -14.53
CA GLU A 23 -3.44 12.71 -15.49
C GLU A 23 -3.20 14.19 -15.14
N LEU A 24 -2.79 14.50 -13.89
CA LEU A 24 -2.58 15.89 -13.48
C LEU A 24 -1.29 16.46 -14.08
N ASP A 25 -1.34 17.65 -14.67
CA ASP A 25 -0.12 18.37 -15.10
C ASP A 25 0.46 19.17 -13.92
N ILE A 26 1.20 18.49 -13.05
CA ILE A 26 1.85 19.08 -11.87
C ILE A 26 3.32 18.68 -11.78
N PRO A 27 4.19 19.55 -11.26
CA PRO A 27 5.64 19.36 -11.33
C PRO A 27 6.17 18.22 -10.45
N THR A 28 5.39 17.74 -9.49
CA THR A 28 5.86 16.74 -8.52
C THR A 28 4.75 15.76 -8.19
N LYS A 29 5.01 14.48 -8.47
CA LYS A 29 4.13 13.36 -8.13
C LYS A 29 4.97 12.28 -7.47
N ILE A 30 4.75 12.07 -6.17
CA ILE A 30 5.50 11.10 -5.37
C ILE A 30 4.52 10.06 -4.85
N LEU A 31 4.85 8.78 -5.04
CA LEU A 31 4.17 7.69 -4.37
C LEU A 31 4.98 7.29 -3.14
N ALA A 32 4.35 7.35 -1.96
CA ALA A 32 4.89 6.76 -0.74
C ALA A 32 4.24 5.39 -0.51
N CYS A 33 5.03 4.33 -0.52
CA CYS A 33 4.62 3.01 -0.05
C CYS A 33 4.99 2.89 1.42
N ILE A 34 4.02 2.57 2.28
CA ILE A 34 4.19 2.55 3.74
C ILE A 34 3.58 1.28 4.33
N GLY A 35 3.95 0.92 5.56
CA GLY A 35 3.29 -0.19 6.27
C GLY A 35 3.61 -1.56 5.69
N PHE A 36 4.82 -1.79 5.19
CA PHE A 36 5.17 -3.10 4.60
C PHE A 36 4.89 -4.26 5.57
N GLY A 37 4.06 -5.20 5.12
CA GLY A 37 3.57 -6.34 5.90
C GLY A 37 2.35 -6.07 6.75
N SER A 38 1.73 -4.89 6.66
CA SER A 38 0.46 -4.60 7.33
C SER A 38 -0.72 -5.34 6.71
N GLU A 39 -0.61 -5.81 5.47
CA GLU A 39 -1.67 -6.56 4.78
C GLU A 39 -1.26 -8.02 4.62
N LEU A 40 -2.09 -8.93 5.12
CA LEU A 40 -1.79 -10.37 5.14
C LEU A 40 -1.87 -11.00 3.74
N GLU A 41 -2.68 -10.42 2.85
CA GLU A 41 -2.91 -10.97 1.51
C GLU A 41 -1.82 -10.55 0.52
N VAL A 42 -1.04 -9.51 0.82
CA VAL A 42 -0.08 -8.93 -0.10
C VAL A 42 1.22 -9.73 -0.13
N SER A 43 1.61 -10.20 -1.31
CA SER A 43 2.89 -10.90 -1.48
C SER A 43 4.09 -9.95 -1.32
N HIS A 44 4.82 -10.11 -0.22
CA HIS A 44 6.08 -9.39 0.03
C HIS A 44 7.10 -9.59 -1.08
N HIS A 45 7.24 -10.82 -1.59
CA HIS A 45 8.13 -11.11 -2.71
C HIS A 45 7.76 -10.28 -3.95
N ASN A 46 6.48 -10.25 -4.33
CA ASN A 46 6.06 -9.52 -5.51
C ASN A 46 6.19 -8.00 -5.34
N VAL A 47 5.91 -7.49 -4.14
CA VAL A 47 6.16 -6.07 -3.81
C VAL A 47 7.63 -5.73 -4.01
N LEU A 48 8.55 -6.49 -3.40
CA LEU A 48 9.99 -6.25 -3.51
C LEU A 48 10.51 -6.40 -4.94
N ALA A 49 10.01 -7.38 -5.69
CA ALA A 49 10.35 -7.54 -7.11
C ALA A 49 9.89 -6.34 -7.96
N ASN A 50 8.69 -5.81 -7.70
CA ASN A 50 8.18 -4.62 -8.38
C ASN A 50 8.99 -3.37 -8.02
N MET A 51 9.33 -3.20 -6.74
CA MET A 51 10.20 -2.10 -6.28
C MET A 51 11.58 -2.17 -6.94
N SER A 52 12.16 -3.37 -7.04
CA SER A 52 13.44 -3.58 -7.74
C SER A 52 13.38 -3.15 -9.20
N ALA A 53 12.29 -3.47 -9.90
CA ALA A 53 12.12 -3.04 -11.28
C ALA A 53 12.02 -1.51 -11.42
N LEU A 54 11.35 -0.83 -10.48
CA LEU A 54 11.31 0.65 -10.44
C LEU A 54 12.69 1.26 -10.13
N ILE A 55 13.48 0.61 -9.27
CA ILE A 55 14.86 1.04 -8.99
C ILE A 55 15.70 0.97 -10.26
N VAL A 56 15.59 -0.13 -11.03
CA VAL A 56 16.28 -0.28 -12.32
C VAL A 56 15.89 0.84 -13.29
N ASP A 57 14.62 1.25 -13.29
CA ASP A 57 14.10 2.35 -14.13
C ASP A 57 14.50 3.75 -13.61
N GLY A 58 15.28 3.85 -12.52
CA GLY A 58 15.68 5.12 -11.90
C GLY A 58 14.53 5.85 -11.18
N ALA A 59 13.43 5.17 -10.90
CA ALA A 59 12.20 5.75 -10.34
C ALA A 59 12.17 5.75 -8.80
N PHE A 60 13.23 5.29 -8.12
CA PHE A 60 13.29 5.23 -6.67
C PHE A 60 13.97 6.48 -6.10
N TYR A 61 13.25 7.23 -5.27
CA TYR A 61 13.78 8.44 -4.62
C TYR A 61 14.48 8.14 -3.29
N GLY A 62 14.25 6.96 -2.71
CA GLY A 62 14.86 6.56 -1.45
C GLY A 62 13.85 6.00 -0.46
N SER A 63 14.35 5.64 0.72
CA SER A 63 13.53 5.17 1.82
C SER A 63 13.98 5.76 3.15
N CYS A 64 13.06 5.83 4.10
CA CYS A 64 13.34 6.18 5.48
C CYS A 64 12.44 5.37 6.42
N ALA A 65 12.73 5.41 7.72
CA ALA A 65 11.86 4.85 8.76
C ALA A 65 11.31 5.98 9.62
N LEU A 66 10.02 5.90 9.97
CA LEU A 66 9.48 6.76 11.02
C LEU A 66 10.15 6.43 12.35
N THR A 67 10.49 7.46 13.12
CA THR A 67 10.85 7.35 14.54
C THR A 67 9.93 8.22 15.37
N LYS A 68 9.76 7.83 16.65
CA LYS A 68 8.84 8.52 17.58
C LYS A 68 9.21 9.99 17.82
N GLU A 69 10.47 10.35 17.65
CA GLU A 69 10.98 11.71 17.86
C GLU A 69 10.71 12.65 16.66
N MET A 70 10.29 12.11 15.51
CA MET A 70 10.06 12.93 14.33
C MET A 70 8.80 13.79 14.49
N PRO A 71 8.87 15.12 14.22
CA PRO A 71 7.68 15.97 14.20
C PRO A 71 6.60 15.47 13.22
N ALA A 72 7.02 14.94 12.07
CA ALA A 72 6.12 14.35 11.08
C ALA A 72 5.38 13.12 11.64
N TYR A 73 6.05 12.29 12.44
CA TYR A 73 5.42 11.16 13.10
C TYR A 73 4.39 11.61 14.14
N ALA A 74 4.73 12.60 14.97
CA ALA A 74 3.80 13.13 15.96
C ALA A 74 2.49 13.64 15.31
N GLN A 75 2.59 14.31 14.16
CA GLN A 75 1.43 14.76 13.39
C GLN A 75 0.66 13.58 12.78
N TYR A 76 1.35 12.60 12.23
CA TYR A 76 0.76 11.39 11.68
C TYR A 76 -0.02 10.60 12.74
N GLU A 77 0.56 10.36 13.92
CA GLU A 77 -0.09 9.68 15.03
C GLU A 77 -1.32 10.46 15.51
N ALA A 78 -1.18 11.78 15.70
CA ALA A 78 -2.29 12.62 16.14
C ALA A 78 -3.49 12.57 15.17
N ALA A 79 -3.23 12.67 13.87
CA ALA A 79 -4.29 12.56 12.85
C ALA A 79 -4.96 11.17 12.87
N CYS A 80 -4.16 10.11 13.03
CA CYS A 80 -4.69 8.75 13.15
C CYS A 80 -5.59 8.59 14.38
N ARG A 81 -5.12 9.00 15.56
CA ARG A 81 -5.89 8.92 16.82
C ARG A 81 -7.16 9.72 16.75
N TYR A 82 -7.09 10.93 16.19
CA TYR A 82 -8.27 11.77 15.99
C TYR A 82 -9.37 11.02 15.24
N VAL A 83 -9.04 10.32 14.14
CA VAL A 83 -10.00 9.51 13.38
C VAL A 83 -10.49 8.31 14.18
N TRP A 84 -9.61 7.58 14.85
CA TRP A 84 -9.95 6.34 15.58
C TRP A 84 -10.86 6.56 16.79
N GLU A 85 -10.81 7.75 17.37
CA GLU A 85 -11.58 8.14 18.55
C GLU A 85 -12.94 8.75 18.18
N GLN A 86 -13.27 8.91 16.89
CA GLN A 86 -14.60 9.33 16.45
C GLN A 86 -15.61 8.16 16.51
N PRO A 87 -16.85 8.37 17.01
CA PRO A 87 -17.83 7.30 17.22
C PRO A 87 -18.22 6.49 15.98
N SER A 88 -18.20 7.09 14.79
CA SER A 88 -18.66 6.49 13.53
C SER A 88 -17.53 6.10 12.58
N HIS A 89 -16.27 6.32 12.95
CA HIS A 89 -15.14 6.11 12.06
C HIS A 89 -14.48 4.74 12.31
N TYR A 90 -14.14 4.07 11.22
CA TYR A 90 -13.40 2.82 11.30
C TYR A 90 -11.93 3.07 11.69
N LYS A 91 -11.43 2.24 12.61
CA LYS A 91 -10.00 2.21 12.94
C LYS A 91 -9.24 1.52 11.82
N SER A 92 -8.38 2.26 11.12
CA SER A 92 -7.52 1.71 10.06
C SER A 92 -6.54 0.69 10.64
N GLN A 93 -6.68 -0.58 10.24
CA GLN A 93 -5.79 -1.65 10.69
C GLN A 93 -4.34 -1.40 10.28
N ILE A 94 -4.14 -0.83 9.08
CA ILE A 94 -2.80 -0.52 8.55
C ILE A 94 -2.13 0.55 9.42
N ASN A 95 -2.81 1.67 9.65
CA ASN A 95 -2.22 2.78 10.39
C ASN A 95 -1.97 2.42 11.87
N MET A 96 -2.84 1.61 12.49
CA MET A 96 -2.60 1.09 13.85
C MET A 96 -1.30 0.27 13.92
N ARG A 97 -1.05 -0.58 12.90
CA ARG A 97 0.18 -1.39 12.82
C ARG A 97 1.43 -0.52 12.60
N ILE A 98 1.35 0.51 11.74
CA ILE A 98 2.44 1.47 11.52
C ILE A 98 2.78 2.22 12.81
N VAL A 99 1.77 2.75 13.51
CA VAL A 99 1.99 3.45 14.80
C VAL A 99 2.59 2.49 15.82
N SER A 100 2.05 1.27 15.94
CA SER A 100 2.55 0.25 16.89
C SER A 100 4.02 -0.10 16.61
N ALA A 101 4.37 -0.34 15.35
CA ALA A 101 5.75 -0.63 14.95
C ALA A 101 6.70 0.53 15.25
N THR A 102 6.26 1.77 15.00
CA THR A 102 7.05 2.97 15.27
C THR A 102 7.30 3.17 16.77
N LEU A 103 6.38 2.73 17.63
CA LEU A 103 6.54 2.71 19.09
C LEU A 103 7.35 1.50 19.61
N GLY A 104 7.80 0.62 18.72
CA GLY A 104 8.64 -0.54 19.07
C GLY A 104 7.87 -1.82 19.40
N ALA A 105 6.56 -1.91 19.10
CA ALA A 105 5.83 -3.16 19.23
C ALA A 105 6.30 -4.21 18.21
N PHE A 106 6.23 -5.49 18.59
CA PHE A 106 6.63 -6.62 17.76
C PHE A 106 5.78 -7.86 18.05
N GLY A 107 5.56 -8.69 17.04
CA GLY A 107 4.78 -9.93 17.16
C GLY A 107 3.28 -9.67 17.22
N ASN A 108 2.52 -10.60 17.82
CA ASN A 108 1.07 -10.48 17.92
C ASN A 108 0.67 -9.30 18.84
N HIS A 109 0.41 -8.13 18.25
CA HIS A 109 0.17 -6.90 19.00
C HIS A 109 -1.09 -6.18 18.50
N HIS A 110 -1.94 -5.80 19.44
CA HIS A 110 -3.18 -5.09 19.21
C HIS A 110 -3.19 -3.76 19.97
N MET A 111 -3.21 -2.65 19.24
CA MET A 111 -3.29 -1.31 19.84
C MET A 111 -4.64 -1.06 20.52
N TYR A 112 -5.73 -1.53 19.89
CA TYR A 112 -7.08 -1.50 20.43
C TYR A 112 -7.64 -2.92 20.48
N HIS A 113 -8.41 -3.21 21.53
CA HIS A 113 -8.95 -4.55 21.82
C HIS A 113 -10.40 -4.73 21.35
N ASP A 114 -10.99 -3.69 20.75
CA ASP A 114 -12.35 -3.70 20.20
C ASP A 114 -12.42 -4.27 18.77
N TYR A 115 -11.32 -4.86 18.29
CA TYR A 115 -11.19 -5.43 16.95
C TYR A 115 -11.14 -6.96 16.96
N LEU A 116 -11.43 -7.57 15.80
CA LEU A 116 -11.47 -9.03 15.63
C LEU A 116 -10.18 -9.72 16.13
N PRO A 117 -10.29 -10.92 16.72
CA PRO A 117 -9.17 -11.69 17.26
C PRO A 117 -8.37 -12.39 16.15
N LEU A 118 -7.85 -11.63 15.19
CA LEU A 118 -6.92 -12.13 14.18
C LEU A 118 -5.51 -11.93 14.70
N GLU A 119 -4.63 -12.91 14.50
CA GLU A 119 -3.21 -12.73 14.81
C GLU A 119 -2.63 -11.61 13.92
N VAL A 120 -2.15 -10.54 14.53
CA VAL A 120 -1.57 -9.38 13.83
C VAL A 120 -0.11 -9.28 14.18
N TYR A 121 0.76 -9.67 13.25
CA TYR A 121 2.20 -9.66 13.46
C TYR A 121 2.81 -8.29 13.16
N VAL A 122 2.97 -7.45 14.16
CA VAL A 122 3.65 -6.15 14.03
C VAL A 122 5.16 -6.36 13.90
N SER A 123 5.81 -5.61 13.01
CA SER A 123 7.27 -5.62 12.88
C SER A 123 7.84 -4.25 12.54
N PRO A 124 9.13 -3.99 12.84
CA PRO A 124 9.80 -2.73 12.47
C PRO A 124 9.77 -2.41 10.97
N LEU A 125 9.52 -3.40 10.09
CA LEU A 125 9.40 -3.14 8.65
C LEU A 125 8.20 -2.25 8.31
N MET A 126 7.18 -2.21 9.18
CA MET A 126 5.98 -1.40 8.97
C MET A 126 6.21 0.10 9.17
N SER A 127 7.30 0.51 9.85
CA SER A 127 7.65 1.93 9.98
C SER A 127 8.39 2.48 8.75
N LEU A 128 8.76 1.61 7.80
CA LEU A 128 9.48 1.99 6.60
C LEU A 128 8.56 2.66 5.57
N TYR A 129 9.09 3.71 4.96
CA TYR A 129 8.52 4.46 3.87
C TYR A 129 9.46 4.31 2.67
N TRP A 130 8.91 3.96 1.52
CA TRP A 130 9.63 3.96 0.24
C TRP A 130 9.00 4.96 -0.70
N PHE A 131 9.81 5.81 -1.31
CA PHE A 131 9.37 6.88 -2.18
C PHE A 131 9.74 6.59 -3.63
N PHE A 132 8.76 6.75 -4.51
CA PHE A 132 8.92 6.52 -5.94
C PHE A 132 8.34 7.67 -6.76
N ASP A 133 8.85 7.83 -7.97
CA ASP A 133 8.18 8.60 -9.03
C ASP A 133 6.81 7.97 -9.29
N ALA A 134 5.74 8.69 -8.95
CA ALA A 134 4.38 8.16 -9.08
C ALA A 134 4.00 7.93 -10.56
N GLU A 135 4.54 8.70 -11.49
CA GLU A 135 4.27 8.47 -12.91
C GLU A 135 4.95 7.22 -13.42
N ALA A 136 6.18 6.97 -13.01
CA ALA A 136 6.88 5.74 -13.35
C ALA A 136 6.11 4.51 -12.83
N VAL A 137 5.57 4.59 -11.61
CA VAL A 137 4.69 3.55 -11.06
C VAL A 137 3.42 3.39 -11.90
N ALA A 138 2.75 4.50 -12.23
CA ALA A 138 1.52 4.48 -13.03
C ALA A 138 1.73 3.90 -14.43
N ARG A 139 2.85 4.21 -15.10
CA ARG A 139 3.22 3.67 -16.42
C ARG A 139 3.34 2.14 -16.43
N ARG A 140 3.78 1.56 -15.30
CA ARG A 140 3.93 0.11 -15.11
C ARG A 140 2.64 -0.58 -14.68
N SER A 141 1.65 0.16 -14.16
CA SER A 141 0.39 -0.42 -13.68
C SER A 141 -0.51 -0.88 -14.83
N MET A 142 -0.77 -2.18 -14.91
CA MET A 142 -1.74 -2.76 -15.85
C MET A 142 -3.17 -2.38 -15.45
N LEU A 143 -3.44 -2.31 -14.14
CA LEU A 143 -4.75 -1.90 -13.62
C LEU A 143 -5.08 -0.45 -13.99
N ARG A 144 -4.11 0.47 -13.89
CA ARG A 144 -4.31 1.88 -14.31
C ARG A 144 -4.74 1.96 -15.77
N LYS A 145 -4.08 1.21 -16.65
CA LYS A 145 -4.45 1.14 -18.07
C LYS A 145 -5.84 0.56 -18.29
N ALA A 146 -6.27 -0.40 -17.47
CA ALA A 146 -7.60 -1.00 -17.59
C ALA A 146 -8.73 -0.09 -17.13
N ILE A 147 -8.50 0.74 -16.11
CA ILE A 147 -9.53 1.66 -15.57
C ILE A 147 -9.46 3.07 -16.16
N GLU A 148 -8.54 3.32 -17.09
CA GLU A 148 -8.42 4.60 -17.78
C GLU A 148 -9.72 4.97 -18.48
N GLY A 149 -10.17 6.22 -18.29
CA GLY A 149 -11.41 6.74 -18.88
C GLY A 149 -12.71 6.31 -18.19
N THR A 150 -12.64 5.54 -17.09
CA THR A 150 -13.81 5.27 -16.25
C THR A 150 -14.23 6.50 -15.44
N ALA A 151 -15.53 6.70 -15.26
CA ALA A 151 -16.11 7.84 -14.55
C ALA A 151 -16.67 7.48 -13.17
N THR A 152 -16.90 6.19 -12.91
CA THR A 152 -17.47 5.70 -11.65
C THR A 152 -16.66 4.56 -11.05
N ILE A 153 -16.73 4.39 -9.72
CA ILE A 153 -16.08 3.27 -9.03
C ILE A 153 -16.62 1.92 -9.53
N GLN A 154 -17.89 1.86 -9.94
CA GLN A 154 -18.51 0.65 -10.49
C GLN A 154 -17.89 0.27 -11.83
N GLU A 155 -17.65 1.24 -12.71
CA GLU A 155 -16.96 1.02 -13.99
C GLU A 155 -15.51 0.57 -13.78
N ALA A 156 -14.77 1.25 -12.91
CA ALA A 156 -13.39 0.91 -12.57
C ALA A 156 -13.29 -0.52 -11.97
N HIS A 157 -14.24 -0.87 -11.10
CA HIS A 157 -14.36 -2.20 -10.53
C HIS A 157 -14.64 -3.27 -11.60
N ALA A 158 -15.57 -3.00 -12.52
CA ALA A 158 -15.90 -3.91 -13.61
C ALA A 158 -14.69 -4.18 -14.53
N GLN A 159 -13.93 -3.14 -14.90
CA GLN A 159 -12.71 -3.30 -15.70
C GLN A 159 -11.61 -4.06 -14.94
N THR A 160 -11.48 -3.82 -13.65
CA THR A 160 -10.55 -4.55 -12.78
C THR A 160 -10.87 -6.04 -12.74
N ILE A 161 -12.14 -6.42 -12.52
CA ILE A 161 -12.57 -7.82 -12.55
C ILE A 161 -12.26 -8.46 -13.90
N LYS A 162 -12.59 -7.77 -15.00
CA LYS A 162 -12.35 -8.25 -16.36
C LYS A 162 -10.86 -8.50 -16.62
N LEU A 163 -9.99 -7.55 -16.28
CA LEU A 163 -8.54 -7.72 -16.43
C LEU A 163 -8.04 -8.88 -15.56
N ARG A 164 -8.46 -8.94 -14.30
CA ARG A 164 -8.01 -9.99 -13.38
C ARG A 164 -8.42 -11.37 -13.87
N ALA A 165 -9.65 -11.55 -14.37
CA ALA A 165 -10.10 -12.81 -14.95
C ALA A 165 -9.22 -13.27 -16.13
N LEU A 166 -8.75 -12.34 -16.97
CA LEU A 166 -7.84 -12.65 -18.09
C LEU A 166 -6.44 -13.04 -17.62
N LEU A 167 -5.97 -12.48 -16.49
CA LEU A 167 -4.62 -12.69 -15.97
C LEU A 167 -4.51 -13.86 -14.98
N MET A 168 -5.61 -14.36 -14.42
CA MET A 168 -5.60 -15.36 -13.34
C MET A 168 -4.73 -16.59 -13.65
N SER A 169 -4.76 -17.11 -14.88
CA SER A 169 -3.98 -18.30 -15.27
C SER A 169 -2.48 -18.04 -15.42
N LYS A 170 -2.07 -16.77 -15.53
CA LYS A 170 -0.68 -16.34 -15.73
C LYS A 170 -0.16 -15.50 -14.57
N ALA A 171 -0.92 -15.40 -13.48
CA ALA A 171 -0.60 -14.52 -12.38
C ALA A 171 0.71 -14.93 -11.69
N ARG A 172 1.56 -13.94 -11.39
CA ARG A 172 2.80 -14.12 -10.62
C ARG A 172 2.44 -14.63 -9.23
N GLN A 173 2.92 -15.83 -8.92
CA GLN A 173 2.60 -16.51 -7.67
C GLN A 173 3.23 -15.81 -6.48
N ASN A 174 2.56 -15.89 -5.33
CA ASN A 174 3.16 -15.51 -4.07
C ASN A 174 4.27 -16.50 -3.73
N ARG A 175 5.48 -16.01 -3.44
CA ARG A 175 6.64 -16.80 -3.04
C ARG A 175 7.16 -16.28 -1.71
N THR A 176 7.72 -17.17 -0.89
CA THR A 176 8.50 -16.75 0.27
C THR A 176 9.86 -16.22 -0.19
N LEU A 177 10.44 -15.33 0.61
CA LEU A 177 11.86 -15.01 0.46
C LEU A 177 12.68 -16.25 0.85
N PRO A 178 13.79 -16.56 0.16
CA PRO A 178 14.51 -17.82 0.32
C PRO A 178 15.40 -17.89 1.57
N TYR A 179 15.24 -16.96 2.52
CA TYR A 179 16.05 -16.83 3.72
C TYR A 179 15.17 -16.44 4.92
#